data_AF-A0A965FNY7-F1
#
_entry.id   AF-A0A965FNY7-F1
#
_cell.length_a   1.000
_cell.length_b   1.000
_cell.length_c   1.000
_cell.angle_alpha   90.00
_cell.angle_beta   90.00
_cell.angle_gamma   90.00
#
_symmetry.space_group_name_H-M   'P 1'
#
loop_
_entity.id
_entity.type
_entity.pdbx_description
1 polymer ?
#
loop_
_entity_poly.entity_id
_entity_poly.type
_entity_poly.pdbx_seq_one_letter_code
_entity_poly.pdbx_strand_id
1 'polypeptide(L)'
;MALPATLDVSLNFSSGATFGIPFTLDDPTNGILGTNILSDSATPALVVNLTPQTRQISIRRGRNVARDIYEAGSCTVRIYDPAGDFNPQNVSSPYYGQLEPLRKLRISASTGGNTYYLFSGYTTAYAYSYDQAENMAYVDISASDAFRLFNLANVISITGQAANQDTGTRIGKILDTVNFPLSMRQIDTGNSLTIADPATLRTSLSALQNCEFSEQGAFYISPLGDVVFKNRANVIASAGVTPTEFNQTTGIPYSNLKFAYDDKLIINSATITK
;
A
#
# COMPACT_ATOMS: atom_id res chain seq x y z
N MET A 1 13.79 -26.82 0.74
CA MET A 1 12.84 -26.57 1.85
C MET A 1 11.61 -25.92 1.23
N ALA A 2 10.42 -26.52 1.33
CA ALA A 2 9.20 -25.92 0.80
C ALA A 2 8.84 -24.67 1.63
N LEU A 3 8.36 -23.62 0.97
CA LEU A 3 7.86 -22.45 1.68
C LEU A 3 6.61 -22.85 2.50
N PRO A 4 6.43 -22.35 3.73
CA PRO A 4 5.27 -22.66 4.57
C PRO A 4 3.97 -22.00 4.09
N ALA A 5 4.06 -21.17 3.05
CA ALA A 5 2.95 -20.49 2.41
C ALA A 5 3.12 -20.53 0.89
N THR A 6 2.00 -20.59 0.17
CA THR A 6 1.99 -20.45 -1.29
C THR A 6 1.88 -18.98 -1.63
N LEU A 7 2.89 -18.44 -2.31
CA LEU A 7 2.90 -17.04 -2.73
C LEU A 7 2.08 -16.87 -4.01
N ASP A 8 1.42 -15.72 -4.14
CA ASP A 8 0.88 -15.24 -5.40
C ASP A 8 1.33 -13.80 -5.65
N VAL A 9 1.94 -13.58 -6.81
CA VAL A 9 2.35 -12.26 -7.30
C VAL A 9 1.60 -11.99 -8.59
N SER A 10 0.74 -10.98 -8.57
CA SER A 10 -0.04 -10.56 -9.73
C SER A 10 0.28 -9.12 -10.11
N LEU A 11 0.39 -8.88 -11.41
CA LEU A 11 0.62 -7.57 -12.01
C LEU A 11 -0.47 -7.28 -13.03
N ASN A 12 -1.17 -6.16 -12.84
CA ASN A 12 -2.21 -5.70 -13.75
C ASN A 12 -1.69 -4.57 -14.65
N PHE A 13 -1.61 -4.84 -15.94
CA PHE A 13 -1.14 -3.92 -16.97
C PHE A 13 -2.23 -3.02 -17.56
N SER A 14 -3.51 -3.33 -17.33
CA SER A 14 -4.63 -2.62 -17.97
C SER A 14 -4.96 -1.26 -17.35
N SER A 15 -4.72 -1.12 -16.06
CA SER A 15 -5.05 0.08 -15.28
C SER A 15 -3.80 0.95 -15.13
N GLY A 16 -3.92 2.25 -15.39
CA GLY A 16 -2.88 3.24 -15.11
C GLY A 16 -2.95 3.76 -13.68
N ALA A 17 -2.66 5.05 -13.50
CA ALA A 17 -2.64 5.76 -12.22
C ALA A 17 -4.04 6.03 -11.61
N THR A 18 -4.89 5.00 -11.53
CA THR A 18 -6.22 5.08 -10.91
C THR A 18 -6.23 4.40 -9.55
N PHE A 19 -6.96 4.99 -8.60
CA PHE A 19 -7.20 4.34 -7.32
C PHE A 19 -8.15 3.15 -7.49
N GLY A 20 -7.99 2.16 -6.62
CA GLY A 20 -8.87 1.00 -6.54
C GLY A 20 -8.29 -0.28 -7.13
N ILE A 21 -8.89 -1.40 -6.79
CA ILE A 21 -8.61 -2.70 -7.38
C ILE A 21 -9.91 -3.15 -8.05
N PRO A 22 -9.89 -3.53 -9.34
CA PRO A 22 -11.09 -4.00 -10.02
C PRO A 22 -11.55 -5.33 -9.41
N PHE A 23 -12.80 -5.67 -9.66
CA PHE A 23 -13.35 -6.94 -9.24
C PHE A 23 -12.50 -8.09 -9.79
N THR A 24 -12.00 -8.95 -8.90
CA THR A 24 -11.22 -10.12 -9.26
C THR A 24 -11.97 -11.37 -8.84
N LEU A 25 -12.28 -12.24 -9.81
CA LEU A 25 -12.94 -13.51 -9.53
C LEU A 25 -12.06 -14.37 -8.61
N ASP A 26 -12.69 -15.09 -7.69
CA ASP A 26 -12.03 -15.94 -6.68
C ASP A 26 -11.11 -15.18 -5.69
N ASP A 27 -11.15 -13.84 -5.68
CA ASP A 27 -10.52 -13.02 -4.64
C ASP A 27 -11.49 -12.85 -3.45
N PRO A 28 -11.14 -13.31 -2.24
CA PRO A 28 -12.06 -13.31 -1.10
C PRO A 28 -12.41 -11.89 -0.60
N THR A 29 -11.68 -10.85 -1.02
CA THR A 29 -11.92 -9.47 -0.58
C THR A 29 -12.33 -8.52 -1.71
N ASN A 30 -11.93 -8.82 -2.94
CA ASN A 30 -12.15 -8.00 -4.13
C ASN A 30 -13.06 -8.69 -5.16
N GLY A 31 -13.58 -9.87 -4.83
CA GLY A 31 -14.56 -10.63 -5.61
C GLY A 31 -15.99 -10.54 -5.06
N ILE A 32 -16.34 -9.50 -4.28
CA ILE A 32 -17.67 -9.35 -3.68
C ILE A 32 -18.56 -8.45 -4.56
N LEU A 33 -19.58 -9.06 -5.17
CA LEU A 33 -20.58 -8.34 -5.96
C LEU A 33 -21.37 -7.34 -5.11
N GLY A 34 -21.66 -6.17 -5.67
CA GLY A 34 -22.39 -5.10 -4.99
C GLY A 34 -21.56 -4.24 -4.02
N THR A 35 -20.31 -4.63 -3.76
CA THR A 35 -19.39 -3.90 -2.86
C THR A 35 -18.16 -3.40 -3.62
N ASN A 36 -17.48 -4.26 -4.37
CA ASN A 36 -16.28 -3.87 -5.13
C ASN A 36 -16.64 -3.21 -6.45
N ILE A 37 -15.73 -2.35 -6.95
CA ILE A 37 -15.86 -1.76 -8.28
C ILE A 37 -15.71 -2.86 -9.34
N LEU A 38 -16.64 -2.94 -10.30
CA LEU A 38 -16.62 -4.00 -11.32
C LEU A 38 -15.48 -3.84 -12.33
N SER A 39 -15.12 -2.59 -12.64
CA SER A 39 -13.95 -2.27 -13.45
C SER A 39 -13.40 -0.90 -13.05
N ASP A 40 -12.09 -0.74 -13.19
CA ASP A 40 -11.34 0.49 -12.98
C ASP A 40 -10.81 1.08 -14.30
N SER A 41 -11.09 0.42 -15.43
CA SER A 41 -10.75 0.83 -16.79
C SER A 41 -11.80 0.35 -17.80
N ALA A 42 -11.90 1.03 -18.95
CA ALA A 42 -12.71 0.56 -20.08
C ALA A 42 -11.99 -0.53 -20.91
N THR A 43 -10.68 -0.68 -20.75
CA THR A 43 -9.88 -1.73 -21.39
C THR A 43 -9.98 -3.04 -20.61
N PRO A 44 -10.08 -4.20 -21.29
CA PRO A 44 -10.06 -5.50 -20.62
C PRO A 44 -8.83 -5.66 -19.73
N ALA A 45 -9.02 -6.20 -18.53
CA ALA A 45 -7.95 -6.33 -17.57
C ALA A 45 -6.93 -7.41 -17.99
N LEU A 46 -5.69 -6.99 -18.29
CA LEU A 46 -4.57 -7.91 -18.44
C LEU A 46 -3.88 -8.07 -17.08
N VAL A 47 -4.31 -9.08 -16.34
CA VAL A 47 -3.70 -9.49 -15.07
C VAL A 47 -2.83 -10.71 -15.33
N VAL A 48 -1.55 -10.59 -15.01
CA VAL A 48 -0.56 -11.63 -15.22
C VAL A 48 -0.09 -12.18 -13.89
N ASN A 49 -0.04 -13.51 -13.78
CA ASN A 49 0.57 -14.18 -12.66
C ASN A 49 2.08 -14.30 -12.85
N LEU A 50 2.86 -13.59 -12.04
CA LEU A 50 4.33 -13.57 -12.06
C LEU A 50 4.95 -14.55 -11.06
N THR A 51 4.14 -15.29 -10.30
CA THR A 51 4.60 -16.24 -9.28
C THR A 51 5.63 -17.24 -9.82
N PRO A 52 5.45 -17.87 -11.00
CA PRO A 52 6.42 -18.85 -11.50
C PRO A 52 7.81 -18.24 -11.79
N GLN A 53 7.83 -16.97 -12.18
CA GLN A 53 9.03 -16.23 -12.54
C GLN A 53 9.67 -15.51 -11.34
N THR A 54 8.94 -15.35 -10.24
CA THR A 54 9.40 -14.60 -9.07
C THR A 54 10.49 -15.35 -8.32
N ARG A 55 11.54 -14.63 -7.91
CA ARG A 55 12.68 -15.18 -7.16
C ARG A 55 12.89 -14.53 -5.82
N GLN A 56 12.66 -13.23 -5.74
CA GLN A 56 12.81 -12.50 -4.50
C GLN A 56 11.70 -11.47 -4.38
N ILE A 57 11.16 -11.37 -3.16
CA ILE A 57 10.22 -10.32 -2.78
C ILE A 57 10.82 -9.62 -1.57
N SER A 58 10.95 -8.31 -1.67
CA SER A 58 11.33 -7.44 -0.55
C SER A 58 10.22 -6.42 -0.35
N ILE A 59 9.66 -6.34 0.85
CA ILE A 59 8.60 -5.40 1.21
C ILE A 59 9.04 -4.64 2.46
N ARG A 60 8.91 -3.31 2.41
CA ARG A 60 9.15 -2.44 3.56
C ARG A 60 7.96 -1.51 3.74
N ARG A 61 7.46 -1.41 4.96
CA ARG A 61 6.24 -0.70 5.32
C ARG A 61 6.20 -0.46 6.82
N GLY A 62 5.33 0.46 7.24
CA GLY A 62 5.07 0.72 8.65
C GLY A 62 5.47 2.12 9.08
N ARG A 63 5.45 2.32 10.39
CA ARG A 63 5.73 3.61 11.01
C ARG A 63 7.24 3.83 11.14
N ASN A 64 7.69 5.02 10.75
CA ASN A 64 9.04 5.45 11.06
C ASN A 64 9.08 5.91 12.53
N VAL A 65 9.61 5.07 13.41
CA VAL A 65 9.63 5.29 14.86
C VAL A 65 10.34 6.59 15.25
N ALA A 66 11.41 6.97 14.55
CA ALA A 66 12.19 8.17 14.89
C ALA A 66 11.48 9.48 14.49
N ARG A 67 10.66 9.43 13.44
CA ARG A 67 9.92 10.59 12.93
C ARG A 67 8.44 10.59 13.36
N ASP A 68 8.01 9.50 13.97
CA ASP A 68 6.64 9.21 14.40
C ASP A 68 5.56 9.21 13.30
N ILE A 69 5.97 9.20 12.03
CA ILE A 69 5.08 9.26 10.86
C ILE A 69 4.98 7.92 10.13
N TYR A 70 3.85 7.69 9.46
CA TYR A 70 3.72 6.63 8.47
C TYR A 70 4.27 7.08 7.12
N GLU A 71 5.16 6.27 6.55
CA GLU A 71 5.77 6.51 5.24
C GLU A 71 5.18 5.56 4.20
N ALA A 72 5.31 5.91 2.91
CA ALA A 72 4.84 5.07 1.82
C ALA A 72 5.54 3.71 1.88
N GLY A 73 4.74 2.64 1.86
CA GLY A 73 5.25 1.29 1.70
C GLY A 73 5.91 1.11 0.34
N SER A 74 7.04 0.41 0.32
CA SER A 74 7.79 0.09 -0.89
C SER A 74 7.95 -1.42 -1.05
N CYS A 75 7.90 -1.89 -2.29
CA CYS A 75 8.17 -3.27 -2.63
C CYS A 75 9.13 -3.37 -3.82
N THR A 76 9.99 -4.38 -3.80
CA THR A 76 10.77 -4.81 -4.97
C THR A 76 10.55 -6.31 -5.18
N VAL A 77 10.13 -6.67 -6.38
CA VAL A 77 9.99 -8.06 -6.83
C VAL A 77 11.00 -8.32 -7.93
N ARG A 78 11.88 -9.29 -7.72
CA ARG A 78 12.82 -9.78 -8.74
C ARG A 78 12.20 -10.97 -9.47
N ILE A 79 12.13 -10.87 -10.79
CA ILE A 79 11.63 -11.93 -11.68
C ILE A 79 12.69 -12.36 -12.69
N TYR A 80 12.58 -13.59 -13.17
CA TYR A 80 13.31 -14.07 -14.35
C TYR A 80 12.63 -13.65 -15.64
N ASP A 81 13.42 -13.12 -16.57
CA ASP A 81 12.95 -12.68 -17.89
C ASP A 81 13.85 -13.20 -19.04
N PRO A 82 13.98 -14.53 -19.23
CA PRO A 82 14.85 -15.09 -20.26
C PRO A 82 14.38 -14.77 -21.69
N ALA A 83 13.09 -14.50 -21.88
CA ALA A 83 12.51 -14.14 -23.18
C ALA A 83 12.60 -12.63 -23.49
N GLY A 84 12.98 -11.81 -22.51
CA GLY A 84 12.99 -10.36 -22.66
C GLY A 84 11.57 -9.78 -22.79
N ASP A 85 10.56 -10.42 -22.20
CA ASP A 85 9.16 -10.00 -22.27
C ASP A 85 8.97 -8.67 -21.54
N PHE A 86 9.74 -8.41 -20.50
CA PHE A 86 9.62 -7.15 -19.80
C PHE A 86 10.33 -6.03 -20.56
N ASN A 87 11.13 -6.26 -21.60
CA ASN A 87 11.80 -5.17 -22.32
C ASN A 87 10.80 -4.31 -23.13
N PRO A 88 10.66 -2.98 -22.84
CA PRO A 88 9.73 -2.11 -23.59
C PRO A 88 10.05 -1.98 -25.08
N GLN A 89 11.27 -2.30 -25.50
CA GLN A 89 11.70 -2.26 -26.91
C GLN A 89 11.46 -3.58 -27.65
N ASN A 90 11.11 -4.66 -26.95
CA ASN A 90 10.83 -5.94 -27.56
C ASN A 90 9.41 -5.95 -28.15
N VAL A 91 9.31 -5.71 -29.46
CA VAL A 91 8.03 -5.70 -30.19
C VAL A 91 7.31 -7.04 -30.19
N SER A 92 8.03 -8.15 -29.95
CA SER A 92 7.46 -9.50 -29.87
C SER A 92 6.97 -9.86 -28.47
N SER A 93 7.21 -8.99 -27.48
CA SER A 93 6.78 -9.23 -26.11
C SER A 93 5.25 -9.19 -25.99
N PRO A 94 4.64 -10.10 -25.21
CA PRO A 94 3.23 -10.00 -24.81
C PRO A 94 2.88 -8.69 -24.08
N TYR A 95 3.87 -8.02 -23.47
CA TYR A 95 3.72 -6.78 -22.69
C TYR A 95 4.16 -5.53 -23.47
N TYR A 96 4.45 -5.66 -24.76
CA TYR A 96 4.86 -4.53 -25.59
C TYR A 96 3.82 -3.40 -25.54
N GLY A 97 4.28 -2.17 -25.29
CA GLY A 97 3.42 -0.99 -25.12
C GLY A 97 2.65 -0.91 -23.80
N GLN A 98 2.79 -1.89 -22.90
CA GLN A 98 2.06 -1.95 -21.64
C GLN A 98 2.93 -1.71 -20.39
N LEU A 99 4.25 -1.79 -20.56
CA LEU A 99 5.30 -1.62 -19.55
C LEU A 99 5.50 -0.14 -19.17
N GLU A 100 4.41 0.52 -18.78
CA GLU A 100 4.40 1.88 -18.29
C GLU A 100 4.47 1.88 -16.74
N PRO A 101 4.90 2.97 -16.10
CA PRO A 101 4.79 3.11 -14.65
C PRO A 101 3.33 3.12 -14.18
N LEU A 102 3.15 2.96 -12.87
CA LEU A 102 1.87 3.05 -12.16
C LEU A 102 0.89 1.91 -12.48
N ARG A 103 1.41 0.73 -12.82
CA ARG A 103 0.64 -0.52 -12.92
C ARG A 103 0.40 -1.14 -11.56
N LYS A 104 -0.73 -1.81 -11.36
CA LYS A 104 -1.10 -2.35 -10.04
C LYS A 104 -0.38 -3.66 -9.79
N LEU A 105 0.44 -3.70 -8.74
CA LEU A 105 1.15 -4.88 -8.27
C LEU A 105 0.53 -5.36 -6.95
N ARG A 106 0.28 -6.67 -6.86
CA ARG A 106 -0.26 -7.29 -5.66
C ARG A 106 0.52 -8.55 -5.29
N ILE A 107 0.72 -8.71 -3.99
CA ILE A 107 1.44 -9.84 -3.42
C ILE A 107 0.60 -10.39 -2.28
N SER A 108 0.32 -11.68 -2.34
CA SER A 108 -0.38 -12.42 -1.30
C SER A 108 0.31 -13.74 -0.98
N ALA A 109 -0.05 -14.30 0.16
CA ALA A 109 0.42 -15.60 0.62
C ALA A 109 -0.75 -16.37 1.21
N SER A 110 -0.93 -17.62 0.79
CA SER A 110 -1.92 -18.53 1.36
C SER A 110 -1.28 -19.55 2.28
N THR A 111 -1.83 -19.72 3.48
CA THR A 111 -1.40 -20.71 4.46
C THR A 111 -2.59 -21.17 5.29
N GLY A 112 -2.68 -22.49 5.56
CA GLY A 112 -3.79 -23.06 6.31
C GLY A 112 -5.19 -22.79 5.72
N GLY A 113 -5.29 -22.61 4.39
CA GLY A 113 -6.55 -22.30 3.70
C GLY A 113 -6.98 -20.82 3.73
N ASN A 114 -6.23 -19.95 4.41
CA ASN A 114 -6.49 -18.51 4.45
C ASN A 114 -5.50 -17.75 3.55
N THR A 115 -6.00 -16.71 2.87
CA THR A 115 -5.19 -15.80 2.05
C THR A 115 -4.88 -14.52 2.81
N TYR A 116 -3.60 -14.16 2.88
CA TYR A 116 -3.12 -12.93 3.49
C TYR A 116 -2.44 -12.06 2.44
N TYR A 117 -2.87 -10.81 2.33
CA TYR A 117 -2.17 -9.84 1.49
C TYR A 117 -0.92 -9.34 2.20
N LEU A 118 0.18 -9.25 1.47
CA LEU A 118 1.46 -8.76 1.98
C LEU A 118 1.73 -7.33 1.51
N PHE A 119 1.37 -7.04 0.25
CA PHE A 119 1.55 -5.72 -0.36
C PHE A 119 0.57 -5.52 -1.53
N SER A 120 0.04 -4.30 -1.65
CA SER A 120 -0.74 -3.84 -2.80
C SER A 120 -0.32 -2.41 -3.12
N GLY A 121 0.08 -2.15 -4.36
CA GLY A 121 0.59 -0.84 -4.75
C GLY A 121 0.76 -0.68 -6.26
N TYR A 122 1.54 0.30 -6.65
CA TYR A 122 1.70 0.76 -8.02
C TYR A 122 3.18 0.70 -8.42
N THR A 123 3.48 0.15 -9.59
CA THR A 123 4.85 0.06 -10.10
C THR A 123 5.44 1.45 -10.31
N THR A 124 6.72 1.61 -10.00
CA THR A 124 7.45 2.86 -10.16
C THR A 124 8.56 2.72 -11.18
N ALA A 125 9.17 1.54 -11.29
CA ALA A 125 10.22 1.25 -12.25
C ALA A 125 10.32 -0.25 -12.54
N TYR A 126 10.81 -0.56 -13.74
CA TYR A 126 11.26 -1.88 -14.17
C TYR A 126 12.76 -1.77 -14.46
N ALA A 127 13.60 -2.37 -13.62
CA ALA A 127 15.06 -2.30 -13.78
C ALA A 127 15.61 -3.63 -14.30
N TYR A 128 16.19 -3.60 -15.50
CA TYR A 128 16.81 -4.78 -16.11
C TYR A 128 18.22 -4.96 -15.57
N SER A 129 18.55 -6.22 -15.31
CA SER A 129 19.93 -6.63 -15.09
C SER A 129 20.17 -7.97 -15.75
N TYR A 130 21.41 -8.21 -16.18
CA TYR A 130 21.83 -9.47 -16.76
C TYR A 130 23.01 -10.00 -15.97
N ASP A 131 22.88 -11.20 -15.43
CA ASP A 131 23.98 -11.87 -14.76
C ASP A 131 24.72 -12.74 -15.78
N GLN A 132 25.97 -12.36 -16.07
CA GLN A 132 26.82 -13.11 -17.00
C GLN A 132 27.25 -14.46 -16.44
N ALA A 133 27.39 -14.61 -15.12
CA ALA A 133 27.81 -15.87 -14.50
C ALA A 133 26.70 -16.91 -14.56
N GLU A 134 25.45 -16.49 -14.42
CA GLU A 134 24.27 -17.35 -14.51
C GLU A 134 23.68 -17.41 -15.93
N ASN A 135 24.19 -16.58 -16.85
CA ASN A 135 23.71 -16.41 -18.22
C ASN A 135 22.19 -16.14 -18.28
N MET A 136 21.69 -15.32 -17.34
CA MET A 136 20.27 -15.15 -17.09
C MET A 136 19.88 -13.69 -16.89
N ALA A 137 18.74 -13.31 -17.49
CA ALA A 137 18.18 -11.97 -17.41
C ALA A 137 17.17 -11.85 -16.25
N TYR A 138 17.26 -10.73 -15.54
CA TYR A 138 16.46 -10.39 -14.38
C TYR A 138 15.79 -9.04 -14.56
N VAL A 139 14.60 -8.91 -13.96
CA VAL A 139 13.92 -7.62 -13.84
C VAL A 139 13.50 -7.37 -12.40
N ASP A 140 13.94 -6.24 -11.87
CA ASP A 140 13.51 -5.74 -10.57
C ASP A 140 12.34 -4.77 -10.76
N ILE A 141 11.15 -5.23 -10.40
CA ILE A 141 9.92 -4.46 -10.42
C ILE A 141 9.81 -3.75 -9.08
N SER A 142 9.99 -2.43 -9.09
CA SER A 142 9.80 -1.59 -7.92
C SER A 142 8.38 -1.05 -7.88
N ALA A 143 7.78 -0.99 -6.68
CA ALA A 143 6.44 -0.49 -6.46
C ALA A 143 6.33 0.31 -5.15
N SER A 144 5.35 1.21 -5.11
CA SER A 144 4.99 1.99 -3.92
C SER A 144 3.49 1.95 -3.70
N ASP A 145 3.04 2.04 -2.44
CA ASP A 145 1.61 2.03 -2.12
C ASP A 145 0.87 3.32 -2.56
N ALA A 146 -0.41 3.42 -2.19
CA ALA A 146 -1.29 4.52 -2.56
C ALA A 146 -0.80 5.91 -2.11
N PHE A 147 0.09 6.03 -1.12
CA PHE A 147 0.67 7.33 -0.73
C PHE A 147 1.40 8.00 -1.90
N ARG A 148 1.99 7.20 -2.79
CA ARG A 148 2.63 7.74 -4.00
C ARG A 148 1.63 8.49 -4.86
N LEU A 149 0.45 7.91 -5.11
CA LEU A 149 -0.59 8.55 -5.92
C LEU A 149 -1.20 9.75 -5.19
N PHE A 150 -1.41 9.67 -3.87
CA PHE A 150 -1.88 10.83 -3.09
C PHE A 150 -0.91 12.02 -3.15
N ASN A 151 0.39 11.74 -3.26
CA ASN A 151 1.40 12.79 -3.42
C ASN A 151 1.45 13.38 -4.83
N LEU A 152 0.97 12.65 -5.84
CA LEU A 152 0.89 13.12 -7.23
C LEU A 152 -0.46 13.79 -7.54
N ALA A 153 -1.51 13.46 -6.79
CA ALA A 153 -2.83 14.07 -6.91
C ALA A 153 -2.87 15.42 -6.21
N ASN A 154 -3.05 16.49 -6.97
CA ASN A 154 -3.21 17.85 -6.46
C ASN A 154 -4.68 18.20 -6.26
N VAL A 155 -4.97 18.93 -5.20
CA VAL A 155 -6.30 19.47 -4.86
C VAL A 155 -6.18 20.95 -4.54
N ILE A 156 -7.20 21.72 -4.90
CA ILE A 156 -7.32 23.14 -4.50
C ILE A 156 -8.37 23.24 -3.41
N SER A 157 -9.57 22.71 -3.65
CA SER A 157 -10.67 22.64 -2.69
C SER A 157 -11.13 21.19 -2.49
N ILE A 158 -11.63 20.89 -1.29
CA ILE A 158 -12.22 19.59 -0.97
C ILE A 158 -13.74 19.66 -1.15
N THR A 159 -14.30 18.74 -1.94
CA THR A 159 -15.73 18.73 -2.25
C THR A 159 -16.56 18.38 -1.00
N GLY A 160 -17.60 19.16 -0.72
CA GLY A 160 -18.48 18.93 0.44
C GLY A 160 -17.81 19.22 1.79
N GLN A 161 -16.74 20.01 1.80
CA GLN A 161 -16.07 20.46 3.00
C GLN A 161 -16.88 21.53 3.75
N ALA A 162 -16.89 21.46 5.08
CA ALA A 162 -17.39 22.51 5.97
C ALA A 162 -16.54 22.57 7.25
N ALA A 163 -16.57 23.70 7.95
CA ALA A 163 -16.03 23.76 9.31
C ALA A 163 -16.82 22.85 10.27
N ASN A 164 -16.20 22.45 11.38
CA ASN A 164 -16.77 21.57 12.41
C ASN A 164 -17.06 20.13 11.92
N GLN A 165 -16.47 19.69 10.82
CA GLN A 165 -16.45 18.27 10.46
C GLN A 165 -15.39 17.55 11.29
N ASP A 166 -15.68 16.36 11.78
CA ASP A 166 -14.65 15.52 12.41
C ASP A 166 -13.56 15.15 11.38
N THR A 167 -12.35 14.88 11.88
CA THR A 167 -11.18 14.55 11.04
C THR A 167 -11.41 13.32 10.17
N GLY A 168 -12.16 12.32 10.62
CA GLY A 168 -12.55 11.14 9.84
C GLY A 168 -13.44 11.51 8.65
N THR A 169 -14.50 12.30 8.89
CA THR A 169 -15.36 12.84 7.83
C THR A 169 -14.56 13.66 6.82
N ARG A 170 -13.66 14.54 7.28
CA ARG A 170 -12.79 15.34 6.39
C ARG A 170 -11.89 14.45 5.53
N ILE A 171 -11.28 13.40 6.10
CA ILE A 171 -10.47 12.42 5.36
C ILE A 171 -11.33 11.72 4.30
N GLY A 172 -12.55 11.30 4.65
CA GLY A 172 -13.52 10.74 3.69
C GLY A 172 -13.78 11.67 2.50
N LYS A 173 -13.99 12.97 2.75
CA LYS A 173 -14.19 13.98 1.69
C LYS A 173 -12.95 14.21 0.82
N ILE A 174 -11.75 14.16 1.39
CA ILE A 174 -10.51 14.26 0.61
C ILE A 174 -10.39 13.06 -0.33
N LEU A 175 -10.67 11.86 0.19
CA LEU A 175 -10.67 10.62 -0.60
C LEU A 175 -11.75 10.61 -1.68
N ASP A 176 -12.94 11.17 -1.42
CA ASP A 176 -13.98 11.37 -2.43
C ASP A 176 -13.50 12.29 -3.55
N THR A 177 -12.83 13.39 -3.19
CA THR A 177 -12.33 14.40 -4.14
C THR A 177 -11.31 13.81 -5.12
N VAL A 178 -10.52 12.82 -4.70
CA VAL A 178 -9.55 12.11 -5.56
C VAL A 178 -10.08 10.78 -6.11
N ASN A 179 -11.38 10.49 -5.95
CA ASN A 179 -12.02 9.27 -6.42
C ASN A 179 -11.41 7.97 -5.85
N PHE A 180 -10.92 7.98 -4.62
CA PHE A 180 -10.49 6.76 -3.95
C PHE A 180 -11.72 5.89 -3.62
N PRO A 181 -11.77 4.58 -3.88
CA PRO A 181 -13.01 3.80 -3.71
C PRO A 181 -13.49 3.74 -2.26
N LEU A 182 -14.81 3.76 -2.03
CA LEU A 182 -15.39 3.63 -0.69
C LEU A 182 -15.15 2.25 -0.08
N SER A 183 -15.14 1.19 -0.88
CA SER A 183 -14.93 -0.20 -0.44
C SER A 183 -13.53 -0.46 0.13
N MET A 184 -12.59 0.45 -0.07
CA MET A 184 -11.18 0.33 0.36
C MET A 184 -10.85 1.30 1.51
N ARG A 185 -11.86 1.77 2.25
CA ARG A 185 -11.69 2.76 3.32
C ARG A 185 -12.09 2.16 4.67
N GLN A 186 -11.19 2.25 5.62
CA GLN A 186 -11.43 1.96 7.04
C GLN A 186 -11.14 3.24 7.82
N ILE A 187 -12.16 4.07 8.03
CA ILE A 187 -12.00 5.42 8.59
C ILE A 187 -12.81 5.52 9.86
N ASP A 188 -12.12 5.69 10.98
CA ASP A 188 -12.76 6.01 12.25
C ASP A 188 -13.37 7.42 12.22
N THR A 189 -14.46 7.61 12.97
CA THR A 189 -14.94 8.96 13.29
C THR A 189 -13.88 9.69 14.11
N GLY A 190 -13.53 10.90 13.69
CA GLY A 190 -12.50 11.72 14.34
C GLY A 190 -12.91 12.21 15.73
N ASN A 191 -11.94 12.38 16.63
CA ASN A 191 -12.15 13.01 17.94
C ASN A 191 -11.93 14.54 17.89
N SER A 192 -11.26 15.04 16.85
CA SER A 192 -10.99 16.46 16.63
C SER A 192 -11.86 17.03 15.52
N LEU A 193 -12.21 18.31 15.63
CA LEU A 193 -12.97 19.03 14.62
C LEU A 193 -12.04 19.84 13.72
N THR A 194 -12.36 19.86 12.44
CA THR A 194 -11.60 20.59 11.42
C THR A 194 -12.18 21.99 11.20
N ILE A 195 -11.32 22.93 10.86
CA ILE A 195 -11.76 24.20 10.29
C ILE A 195 -12.19 24.01 8.83
N ALA A 196 -12.73 25.07 8.23
CA ALA A 196 -13.00 25.09 6.79
C ALA A 196 -11.69 24.87 6.00
N ASP A 197 -11.81 24.20 4.86
CA ASP A 197 -10.69 23.99 3.95
C ASP A 197 -10.06 25.32 3.54
N PRO A 198 -8.72 25.44 3.57
CA PRO A 198 -8.05 26.70 3.19
C PRO A 198 -8.15 27.02 1.69
N ALA A 199 -8.65 26.08 0.86
CA ALA A 199 -8.80 26.23 -0.58
C ALA A 199 -7.49 26.58 -1.32
N THR A 200 -6.35 26.14 -0.79
CA THR A 200 -5.02 26.34 -1.37
C THR A 200 -4.52 25.09 -2.09
N LEU A 201 -3.76 25.30 -3.18
CA LEU A 201 -3.13 24.22 -3.95
C LEU A 201 -2.19 23.42 -3.06
N ARG A 202 -2.44 22.12 -2.97
CA ARG A 202 -1.60 21.16 -2.23
C ARG A 202 -1.86 19.74 -2.73
N THR A 203 -1.01 18.81 -2.35
CA THR A 203 -1.26 17.40 -2.64
C THR A 203 -2.38 16.88 -1.73
N SER A 204 -3.14 15.89 -2.21
CA SER A 204 -4.11 15.19 -1.37
C SER A 204 -3.44 14.53 -0.17
N LEU A 205 -2.20 14.05 -0.32
CA LEU A 205 -1.42 13.50 0.79
C LEU A 205 -1.18 14.55 1.89
N SER A 206 -0.80 15.77 1.52
CA SER A 206 -0.62 16.86 2.48
C SER A 206 -1.93 17.21 3.20
N ALA A 207 -3.06 17.21 2.48
CA ALA A 207 -4.36 17.42 3.10
C ALA A 207 -4.73 16.30 4.09
N LEU A 208 -4.46 15.04 3.74
CA LEU A 208 -4.69 13.87 4.60
C LEU A 208 -3.81 13.91 5.85
N GLN A 209 -2.51 14.17 5.68
CA GLN A 209 -1.54 14.28 6.77
C GLN A 209 -1.87 15.44 7.71
N ASN A 210 -2.39 16.56 7.21
CA ASN A 210 -2.81 17.66 8.08
C ASN A 210 -3.98 17.25 8.99
N CYS A 211 -4.93 16.47 8.47
CA CYS A 211 -6.04 15.94 9.27
C CYS A 211 -5.56 14.94 10.31
N GLU A 212 -4.64 14.05 9.92
CA GLU A 212 -4.03 13.07 10.83
C GLU A 212 -3.22 13.73 11.95
N PHE A 213 -2.38 14.71 11.61
CA PHE A 213 -1.61 15.47 12.59
C PHE A 213 -2.51 16.23 13.57
N SER A 214 -3.56 16.87 13.04
CA SER A 214 -4.56 17.56 13.88
C SER A 214 -5.30 16.60 14.81
N GLU A 215 -5.53 15.37 14.37
CA GLU A 215 -6.13 14.32 15.19
C GLU A 215 -5.14 13.77 16.23
N GLN A 216 -3.83 13.80 15.98
CA GLN A 216 -2.87 12.88 16.60
C GLN A 216 -3.33 11.42 16.40
N GLY A 217 -3.85 11.15 15.20
CA GLY A 217 -4.34 9.85 14.78
C GLY A 217 -3.26 9.03 14.07
N ALA A 218 -3.68 8.01 13.36
CA ALA A 218 -2.81 7.24 12.48
C ALA A 218 -3.46 7.07 11.11
N PHE A 219 -2.78 7.51 10.06
CA PHE A 219 -3.21 7.36 8.67
C PHE A 219 -2.17 6.54 7.90
N TYR A 220 -2.57 5.39 7.35
CA TYR A 220 -1.66 4.49 6.65
C TYR A 220 -2.37 3.59 5.63
N ILE A 221 -1.59 2.91 4.78
CA ILE A 221 -2.10 1.93 3.82
C ILE A 221 -1.95 0.50 4.37
N SER A 222 -3.03 -0.27 4.32
CA SER A 222 -3.05 -1.68 4.74
C SER A 222 -2.33 -2.57 3.70
N PRO A 223 -1.97 -3.84 4.04
CA PRO A 223 -1.43 -4.78 3.06
C PRO A 223 -2.34 -5.01 1.86
N LEU A 224 -3.65 -4.85 2.09
CA LEU A 224 -4.68 -5.04 1.09
C LEU A 224 -4.75 -3.88 0.09
N GLY A 225 -4.12 -2.73 0.41
CA GLY A 225 -4.21 -1.49 -0.35
C GLY A 225 -5.26 -0.52 0.19
N ASP A 226 -5.93 -0.86 1.30
CA ASP A 226 -6.94 -0.01 1.91
C ASP A 226 -6.34 1.19 2.62
N VAL A 227 -7.05 2.31 2.59
CA VAL A 227 -6.75 3.46 3.44
C VAL A 227 -7.31 3.19 4.84
N VAL A 228 -6.45 3.26 5.84
CA VAL A 228 -6.82 3.14 7.24
C VAL A 228 -6.57 4.45 7.96
N PHE A 229 -7.61 4.98 8.59
CA PHE A 229 -7.52 6.10 9.53
C PHE A 229 -8.02 5.63 10.90
N LYS A 230 -7.14 5.72 11.90
CA LYS A 230 -7.49 5.53 13.30
C LYS A 230 -7.53 6.85 14.03
N ASN A 231 -8.60 7.10 14.77
CA ASN A 231 -8.69 8.27 15.63
C ASN A 231 -7.75 8.14 16.84
N ARG A 232 -7.56 9.23 17.58
CA ARG A 232 -6.61 9.28 18.70
C ARG A 232 -6.88 8.18 19.74
N ALA A 233 -8.15 7.99 20.10
CA ALA A 233 -8.54 6.99 21.10
C ALA A 233 -8.16 5.57 20.67
N ASN A 234 -8.41 5.22 19.41
CA ASN A 234 -8.12 3.89 18.87
C ASN A 234 -6.63 3.66 18.62
N VAL A 235 -5.86 4.71 18.32
CA VAL A 235 -4.39 4.63 18.29
C VAL A 235 -3.86 4.26 19.67
N ILE A 236 -4.30 4.95 20.73
CA ILE A 236 -3.88 4.66 22.11
C ILE A 236 -4.30 3.23 22.51
N ALA A 237 -5.54 2.84 22.23
CA ALA A 237 -6.05 1.51 22.54
C ALA A 237 -5.27 0.39 21.83
N SER A 238 -4.69 0.66 20.65
CA SER A 238 -3.94 -0.35 19.89
C SER A 238 -2.68 -0.87 20.60
N ALA A 239 -2.12 -0.09 21.54
CA ALA A 239 -1.00 -0.52 22.37
C ALA A 239 -1.38 -1.60 23.40
N GLY A 240 -2.68 -1.73 23.72
CA GLY A 240 -3.19 -2.71 24.67
C GLY A 240 -3.67 -4.04 24.05
N VAL A 241 -3.54 -4.21 22.74
CA VAL A 241 -3.97 -5.43 22.04
C VAL A 241 -3.01 -6.58 22.35
N THR A 242 -3.53 -7.80 22.47
CA THR A 242 -2.72 -9.01 22.68
C THR A 242 -1.64 -9.15 21.60
N PRO A 243 -0.35 -9.19 21.97
CA PRO A 243 0.73 -9.30 21.00
C PRO A 243 0.76 -10.68 20.36
N THR A 244 1.30 -10.76 19.14
CA THR A 244 1.66 -12.05 18.53
C THR A 244 2.92 -12.59 19.19
N GLU A 245 2.85 -13.82 19.70
CA GLU A 245 3.97 -14.48 20.37
C GLU A 245 4.81 -15.30 19.38
N PHE A 246 6.12 -15.07 19.40
CA PHE A 246 7.10 -15.84 18.63
C PHE A 246 7.92 -16.72 19.57
N ASN A 247 8.14 -18.00 19.24
CA ASN A 247 8.94 -18.93 20.04
C ASN A 247 9.60 -20.02 19.18
N GLN A 248 10.54 -20.80 19.75
CA GLN A 248 11.29 -21.85 19.03
C GLN A 248 10.77 -23.29 19.28
N THR A 249 9.67 -23.46 20.00
CA THR A 249 9.21 -24.78 20.45
C THR A 249 7.89 -25.19 19.79
N THR A 250 6.83 -24.44 20.01
CA THR A 250 5.45 -24.81 19.63
C THR A 250 4.68 -23.72 18.89
N GLY A 251 5.24 -22.51 18.80
CA GLY A 251 4.63 -21.31 18.22
C GLY A 251 5.31 -20.86 16.92
N ILE A 252 5.21 -19.56 16.60
CA ILE A 252 5.76 -19.00 15.37
C ILE A 252 7.29 -18.83 15.53
N PRO A 253 8.13 -19.56 14.77
CA PRO A 253 9.57 -19.46 14.89
C PRO A 253 10.11 -18.15 14.35
N TYR A 254 11.11 -17.59 15.03
CA TYR A 254 11.91 -16.47 14.51
C TYR A 254 13.16 -17.01 13.80
N SER A 255 13.58 -16.34 12.72
CA SER A 255 14.82 -16.70 12.01
C SER A 255 16.04 -15.99 12.58
N ASN A 256 15.86 -14.79 13.12
CA ASN A 256 16.91 -13.99 13.75
C ASN A 256 16.30 -13.04 14.77
N LEU A 257 16.95 -12.89 15.93
CA LEU A 257 16.52 -12.00 17.00
C LEU A 257 17.60 -10.96 17.26
N LYS A 258 17.26 -9.69 17.03
CA LYS A 258 18.15 -8.54 17.29
C LYS A 258 17.49 -7.64 18.30
N PHE A 259 18.11 -7.51 19.48
CA PHE A 259 17.67 -6.56 20.49
C PHE A 259 18.28 -5.19 20.22
N ALA A 260 17.46 -4.15 20.25
CA ALA A 260 17.91 -2.76 20.22
C ALA A 260 17.82 -2.20 21.64
N TYR A 261 18.97 -1.80 22.19
CA TYR A 261 19.06 -1.07 23.45
C TYR A 261 19.59 0.33 23.13
N ASP A 262 18.70 1.19 22.62
CA ASP A 262 19.04 2.56 22.27
C ASP A 262 18.14 3.57 23.01
N ASP A 263 18.59 4.82 23.03
CA ASP A 263 17.94 5.95 23.69
C ASP A 263 16.92 6.68 22.79
N LYS A 264 16.66 6.15 21.58
CA LYS A 264 15.87 6.84 20.54
C LYS A 264 14.44 7.17 20.94
N LEU A 265 13.89 6.46 21.93
CA LEU A 265 12.54 6.65 22.44
C LEU A 265 12.51 7.23 23.87
N ILE A 266 13.65 7.69 24.39
CA ILE A 266 13.71 8.33 25.71
C ILE A 266 13.37 9.82 25.52
N ILE A 267 12.17 10.21 25.96
CA ILE A 267 11.68 11.60 25.88
C ILE A 267 11.47 12.13 27.30
N ASN A 268 12.25 13.14 27.70
CA ASN A 268 12.15 13.74 29.04
C ASN A 268 11.06 14.82 29.16
N SER A 269 10.74 15.50 28.06
CA SER A 269 9.69 16.54 28.02
C SER A 269 9.12 16.69 26.62
N ALA A 270 7.80 16.81 26.50
CA ALA A 270 7.12 17.17 25.26
C ALA A 270 6.33 18.47 25.48
N THR A 271 6.51 19.45 24.59
CA THR A 271 5.76 20.72 24.61
C THR A 271 4.92 20.79 23.34
N ILE A 272 3.62 21.06 23.49
CA ILE A 272 2.70 21.29 22.37
C ILE A 272 2.33 22.76 22.37
N THR A 273 2.64 23.46 21.29
CA THR A 273 2.27 24.87 21.10
C THR A 273 1.11 24.95 20.11
N LYS A 274 0.11 25.76 20.44
CA LYS A 274 -1.08 25.99 19.61
C LYS A 274 -0.78 27.01 18.51
#